data_AF-A0A8C5UH88-F1
#
_entry.id   AF-A0A8C5UH88-F1
#
_cell.length_a   1.000
_cell.length_b   1.000
_cell.length_c   1.000
_cell.angle_alpha   90.00
_cell.angle_beta   90.00
_cell.angle_gamma   90.00
#
_symmetry.space_group_name_H-M   'P 1'
#
loop_
_entity.id
_entity.type
_entity.pdbx_description
1 polymer ?
#
loop_
_entity_poly.entity_id
_entity_poly.type
_entity_poly.pdbx_seq_one_letter_code
_entity_poly.pdbx_strand_id
1 'polypeptide(L)'
;VAKMLFAELVFARLFAQLDKTDTKYVKVLCDFPALPAVTACAHLQWDTRTQDIATIFSYAVPAFINEFQLRGFVDEEGFVRFALIVHGHHSPYLPVFRADGQWHHFCVTWQQENGTWAIYADGKRRASASGLCSVGPSAPQAILGHGTFIIGQDQDSLGGTFRAKESFSGNVTDLHIWQRVLGAQQIEKVQPTPAGHIPRFWDAELWRASQARHLQAHWPVGHGERQERRVKLQTGSCVQNKIQL
;
A
#
# COMPACT_ATOMS: atom_id res chain seq x y z
N VAL A 1 -31.51 -2.94 11.70
CA VAL A 1 -30.14 -2.69 12.22
C VAL A 1 -29.16 -3.22 11.17
N ALA A 2 -28.59 -2.32 10.36
CA ALA A 2 -27.91 -2.68 9.12
C ALA A 2 -26.56 -3.38 9.39
N LYS A 3 -26.41 -4.60 8.86
CA LYS A 3 -25.13 -5.31 8.76
C LYS A 3 -24.24 -4.56 7.76
N MET A 4 -23.15 -3.99 8.25
CA MET A 4 -22.13 -3.34 7.42
C MET A 4 -21.30 -4.45 6.74
N LEU A 5 -21.69 -4.83 5.53
CA LEU A 5 -20.93 -5.76 4.69
C LEU A 5 -19.85 -4.95 3.94
N PHE A 6 -18.63 -4.95 4.47
CA PHE A 6 -17.44 -4.58 3.70
C PHE A 6 -17.00 -5.78 2.88
N ALA A 7 -17.57 -5.96 1.71
CA ALA A 7 -16.97 -6.82 0.70
C ALA A 7 -15.93 -6.01 -0.07
N GLU A 8 -14.84 -6.68 -0.47
CA GLU A 8 -13.77 -6.22 -1.39
C GLU A 8 -12.51 -5.66 -0.69
N LEU A 9 -11.63 -6.55 -0.21
CA LEU A 9 -10.40 -6.20 0.50
C LEU A 9 -9.27 -7.18 0.10
N VAL A 10 -8.22 -6.67 -0.52
CA VAL A 10 -6.88 -7.28 -0.39
C VAL A 10 -6.49 -7.17 1.09
N PHE A 11 -5.80 -8.16 1.67
CA PHE A 11 -5.37 -8.13 3.06
C PHE A 11 -3.91 -8.56 3.22
N ALA A 12 -3.00 -7.62 3.46
CA ALA A 12 -1.63 -7.90 3.90
C ALA A 12 -1.61 -8.28 5.39
N ARG A 13 -1.41 -9.58 5.66
CA ARG A 13 -1.41 -10.16 7.01
C ARG A 13 -0.31 -9.60 7.92
N LEU A 14 0.86 -9.27 7.36
CA LEU A 14 1.99 -8.54 7.95
C LEU A 14 3.17 -8.61 6.97
N PHE A 15 3.71 -7.48 6.56
CA PHE A 15 5.08 -7.38 6.02
C PHE A 15 5.96 -6.89 7.15
N ALA A 16 7.10 -7.56 7.39
CA ALA A 16 8.07 -7.15 8.40
C ALA A 16 9.46 -7.21 7.79
N GLN A 17 10.15 -6.07 7.77
CA GLN A 17 11.50 -5.93 7.25
C GLN A 17 12.28 -5.01 8.16
N LEU A 18 13.26 -5.54 8.89
CA LEU A 18 14.12 -4.73 9.77
C LEU A 18 15.37 -4.22 9.06
N ASP A 19 15.76 -4.81 7.93
CA ASP A 19 16.94 -4.36 7.19
C ASP A 19 16.58 -4.13 5.74
N LYS A 20 17.20 -3.13 5.13
CA LYS A 20 17.03 -2.83 3.71
C LYS A 20 17.54 -4.00 2.86
N THR A 21 16.69 -4.54 1.99
CA THR A 21 17.00 -5.67 1.10
C THR A 21 16.34 -5.47 -0.25
N ASP A 22 16.83 -6.12 -1.29
CA ASP A 22 16.23 -6.22 -2.62
C ASP A 22 15.45 -7.54 -2.82
N THR A 23 15.36 -8.38 -1.79
CA THR A 23 14.80 -9.75 -1.91
C THR A 23 13.48 -9.95 -1.16
N LYS A 24 13.14 -9.07 -0.21
CA LYS A 24 11.95 -9.22 0.64
C LYS A 24 10.85 -8.28 0.16
N TYR A 25 9.72 -8.86 -0.17
CA TYR A 25 8.56 -8.10 -0.63
C TYR A 25 7.29 -8.94 -0.53
N VAL A 26 6.15 -8.27 -0.60
CA VAL A 26 4.85 -8.93 -0.78
C VAL A 26 4.30 -8.56 -2.15
N LYS A 27 3.95 -9.57 -2.95
CA LYS A 27 3.16 -9.38 -4.16
C LYS A 27 1.70 -9.55 -3.82
N VAL A 28 0.90 -8.54 -4.16
CA VAL A 28 -0.55 -8.63 -4.08
C VAL A 28 -1.06 -9.42 -5.29
N LEU A 29 -1.77 -10.53 -5.05
CA LEU A 29 -2.28 -11.44 -6.08
C LEU A 29 -3.70 -11.06 -6.51
N CYS A 30 -3.84 -9.79 -6.87
CA CYS A 30 -5.08 -9.15 -7.24
C CYS A 30 -4.92 -8.62 -8.66
N ASP A 31 -5.89 -8.89 -9.53
CA ASP A 31 -5.97 -8.22 -10.82
C ASP A 31 -6.75 -6.92 -10.65
N PHE A 32 -6.08 -5.79 -10.81
CA PHE A 32 -6.68 -4.46 -10.67
C PHE A 32 -7.22 -4.00 -12.01
N PRO A 33 -8.47 -3.52 -12.10
CA PRO A 33 -8.93 -2.84 -13.31
C PRO A 33 -8.28 -1.47 -13.42
N ALA A 34 -8.57 -0.73 -14.49
CA ALA A 34 -8.24 0.70 -14.53
C ALA A 34 -8.91 1.44 -13.37
N LEU A 35 -8.15 2.27 -12.66
CA LEU A 35 -8.57 2.99 -11.46
C LEU A 35 -8.67 4.49 -11.77
N PRO A 36 -9.84 5.00 -12.19
CA PRO A 36 -10.06 6.45 -12.32
C PRO A 36 -10.04 7.16 -10.98
N ALA A 37 -10.23 6.42 -9.89
CA ALA A 37 -10.06 6.87 -8.52
C ALA A 37 -9.57 5.71 -7.66
N VAL A 38 -8.77 6.02 -6.64
CA VAL A 38 -8.22 5.04 -5.71
C VAL A 38 -8.14 5.60 -4.29
N THR A 39 -8.41 4.74 -3.31
CA THR A 39 -7.98 4.93 -1.92
C THR A 39 -7.16 3.72 -1.52
N ALA A 40 -5.99 3.91 -0.91
CA ALA A 40 -5.21 2.85 -0.29
C ALA A 40 -4.94 3.20 1.17
N CYS A 41 -5.31 2.32 2.09
CA CYS A 41 -5.09 2.49 3.53
C CYS A 41 -4.31 1.31 4.10
N ALA A 42 -3.45 1.54 5.09
CA ALA A 42 -2.78 0.47 5.83
C ALA A 42 -2.31 0.95 7.21
N HIS A 43 -1.92 0.02 8.07
CA HIS A 43 -1.09 0.32 9.25
C HIS A 43 0.38 0.16 8.90
N LEU A 44 1.18 1.09 9.39
CA LEU A 44 2.61 1.14 9.19
C LEU A 44 3.31 1.37 10.52
N GLN A 45 4.36 0.60 10.80
CA GLN A 45 5.36 0.93 11.81
C GLN A 45 6.66 1.20 11.08
N TRP A 46 7.16 2.42 11.13
CA TRP A 46 8.37 2.83 10.40
C TRP A 46 9.63 2.47 11.20
N ASP A 47 10.64 1.89 10.53
CA ASP A 47 11.96 1.70 11.15
C ASP A 47 12.78 3.00 11.08
N THR A 48 13.07 3.58 12.25
CA THR A 48 13.64 4.92 12.38
C THR A 48 15.17 4.96 12.29
N ARG A 49 15.82 3.81 12.08
CA ARG A 49 17.29 3.70 12.02
C ARG A 49 17.91 4.24 10.73
N THR A 50 17.12 4.40 9.67
CA THR A 50 17.60 4.88 8.36
C THR A 50 16.80 6.10 7.90
N GLN A 51 17.48 7.07 7.29
CA GLN A 51 16.87 8.30 6.75
C GLN A 51 16.73 8.30 5.22
N ASP A 52 17.16 7.22 4.56
CA ASP A 52 17.00 7.07 3.12
C ASP A 52 15.52 7.07 2.70
N ILE A 53 15.26 7.51 1.48
CA ILE A 53 13.97 7.32 0.82
C ILE A 53 13.69 5.82 0.65
N ALA A 54 12.48 5.43 1.01
CA ALA A 54 11.97 4.07 0.98
C ALA A 54 10.60 4.02 0.28
N THR A 55 10.30 2.89 -0.36
CA THR A 55 9.04 2.65 -1.07
C THR A 55 8.13 1.72 -0.25
N ILE A 56 7.04 2.28 0.29
CA ILE A 56 6.06 1.52 1.09
C ILE A 56 5.32 0.55 0.17
N PHE A 57 4.83 1.06 -0.97
CA PHE A 57 4.27 0.23 -2.03
C PHE A 57 4.54 0.83 -3.41
N SER A 58 4.56 -0.05 -4.40
CA SER A 58 4.72 0.26 -5.81
C SER A 58 3.75 -0.57 -6.64
N TYR A 59 3.01 0.07 -7.54
CA TYR A 59 2.21 -0.56 -8.56
C TYR A 59 2.74 -0.16 -9.93
N ALA A 60 3.00 -1.17 -10.76
CA ALA A 60 3.60 -1.03 -12.08
C ALA A 60 2.72 -1.75 -13.10
N VAL A 61 2.56 -1.17 -14.28
CA VAL A 61 1.91 -1.82 -15.43
C VAL A 61 2.94 -2.07 -16.53
N PRO A 62 2.69 -2.98 -17.50
CA PRO A 62 3.63 -3.23 -18.59
C PRO A 62 4.04 -1.97 -19.37
N ALA A 63 3.13 -1.02 -19.49
CA ALA A 63 3.37 0.24 -20.21
C ALA A 63 4.18 1.27 -19.39
N PHE A 64 4.14 1.20 -18.05
CA PHE A 64 4.71 2.22 -17.19
C PHE A 64 4.92 1.71 -15.76
N ILE A 65 6.18 1.78 -15.29
CA ILE A 65 6.59 1.15 -14.01
C ILE A 65 6.28 2.00 -12.78
N ASN A 66 6.16 3.32 -12.92
CA ASN A 66 5.88 4.26 -11.83
C ASN A 66 4.41 4.69 -11.80
N GLU A 67 3.51 3.73 -12.01
CA GLU A 67 2.08 3.99 -12.22
C GLU A 67 1.42 4.55 -10.95
N PHE A 68 1.62 3.88 -9.80
CA PHE A 68 1.08 4.31 -8.51
C PHE A 68 2.00 3.87 -7.37
N GLN A 69 2.60 4.81 -6.65
CA GLN A 69 3.55 4.50 -5.57
C GLN A 69 3.34 5.40 -4.36
N LEU A 70 3.72 4.89 -3.20
CA LEU A 70 3.90 5.69 -1.98
C LEU A 70 5.33 5.51 -1.49
N ARG A 71 6.05 6.63 -1.42
CA ARG A 71 7.41 6.69 -0.88
C ARG A 71 7.47 7.56 0.36
N GLY A 72 8.50 7.38 1.17
CA GLY A 72 8.74 8.21 2.34
C GLY A 72 10.14 8.10 2.91
N PHE A 73 10.42 8.93 3.90
CA PHE A 73 11.67 8.90 4.69
C PHE A 73 11.44 9.58 6.04
N VAL A 74 12.40 9.45 6.96
CA VAL A 74 12.43 10.21 8.22
C VAL A 74 13.30 11.44 8.03
N ASP A 75 12.73 12.62 8.24
CA ASP A 75 13.47 13.87 8.16
C ASP A 75 14.30 14.16 9.43
N GLU A 76 15.11 15.23 9.38
CA GLU A 76 15.94 15.68 10.50
C GLU A 76 15.13 16.17 11.71
N GLU A 77 13.85 16.51 11.50
CA GLU A 77 12.91 16.97 12.53
C GLU A 77 12.21 15.80 13.25
N GLY A 78 12.50 14.56 12.83
CA GLY A 78 11.93 13.33 13.39
C GLY A 78 10.48 13.08 12.95
N PHE A 79 10.11 13.54 11.76
CA PHE A 79 8.84 13.20 11.11
C PHE A 79 9.07 12.20 9.98
N VAL A 80 8.16 11.23 9.90
CA VAL A 80 7.98 10.48 8.66
C VAL A 80 7.31 11.40 7.65
N ARG A 81 7.89 11.54 6.47
CA ARG A 81 7.32 12.27 5.33
C ARG A 81 6.91 11.31 4.24
N PHE A 82 5.74 11.54 3.63
CA PHE A 82 5.27 10.78 2.48
C PHE A 82 5.21 11.63 1.21
N ALA A 83 5.46 10.98 0.08
CA ALA A 83 5.16 11.49 -1.26
C ALA A 83 4.33 10.44 -2.01
N LEU A 84 3.18 10.88 -2.54
CA LEU A 84 2.36 10.08 -3.44
C LEU A 84 2.84 10.30 -4.86
N ILE A 85 2.97 9.20 -5.61
CA ILE A 85 3.42 9.23 -6.99
C ILE A 85 2.34 8.58 -7.86
N VAL A 86 1.92 9.29 -8.89
CA VAL A 86 0.94 8.80 -9.87
C VAL A 86 1.42 9.17 -11.26
N HIS A 87 1.46 8.20 -12.18
CA HIS A 87 1.97 8.40 -13.54
C HIS A 87 3.40 9.01 -13.55
N GLY A 88 4.22 8.66 -12.56
CA GLY A 88 5.58 9.18 -12.40
C GLY A 88 5.65 10.64 -11.97
N HIS A 89 4.53 11.30 -11.68
CA HIS A 89 4.49 12.64 -11.09
C HIS A 89 4.45 12.52 -9.57
N HIS A 90 5.27 13.31 -8.88
CA HIS A 90 5.45 13.24 -7.43
C HIS A 90 4.71 14.39 -6.75
N SER A 91 4.00 14.10 -5.66
CA SER A 91 3.68 15.12 -4.67
C SER A 91 4.96 15.55 -3.93
N PRO A 92 4.98 16.73 -3.29
CA PRO A 92 6.02 17.05 -2.31
C PRO A 92 6.05 16.01 -1.18
N TYR A 93 7.22 15.83 -0.56
CA TYR A 93 7.35 15.06 0.67
C TYR A 93 6.82 15.88 1.86
N LEU A 94 5.71 15.43 2.43
CA LEU A 94 5.00 16.16 3.48
C LEU A 94 4.98 15.36 4.79
N PRO A 95 5.12 16.02 5.96
CA PRO A 95 5.12 15.35 7.25
C PRO A 95 3.75 14.73 7.54
N VAL A 96 3.74 13.46 7.95
CA VAL A 96 2.51 12.69 8.21
C VAL A 96 2.33 12.33 9.68
N PHE A 97 3.38 11.82 10.33
CA PHE A 97 3.40 11.45 11.75
C PHE A 97 4.84 11.42 12.28
N ARG A 98 5.01 11.32 13.60
CA ARG A 98 6.34 11.29 14.24
C ARG A 98 7.02 9.95 14.00
N ALA A 99 8.33 9.96 13.83
CA ALA A 99 9.15 8.75 13.78
C ALA A 99 9.35 8.20 15.21
N ASP A 100 8.29 7.72 15.85
CA ASP A 100 8.26 7.26 17.26
C ASP A 100 8.31 5.72 17.40
N GLY A 101 8.44 5.02 16.27
CA GLY A 101 8.46 3.57 16.21
C GLY A 101 7.12 2.91 16.58
N GLN A 102 6.01 3.65 16.63
CA GLN A 102 4.67 3.09 16.85
C GLN A 102 3.95 2.78 15.54
N TRP A 103 2.84 2.07 15.66
CA TRP A 103 1.92 1.85 14.54
C TRP A 103 1.12 3.12 14.27
N HIS A 104 1.13 3.55 13.01
CA HIS A 104 0.28 4.61 12.50
C HIS A 104 -0.62 4.08 11.38
N HIS A 105 -1.86 4.54 11.34
CA HIS A 105 -2.75 4.27 10.21
C HIS A 105 -2.55 5.36 9.17
N PHE A 106 -2.34 5.00 7.91
CA PHE A 106 -2.32 5.96 6.81
C PHE A 106 -3.37 5.61 5.76
N CYS A 107 -3.84 6.63 5.06
CA CYS A 107 -4.56 6.47 3.80
C CYS A 107 -4.03 7.46 2.77
N VAL A 108 -3.97 7.05 1.52
CA VAL A 108 -3.77 7.94 0.38
C VAL A 108 -4.94 7.83 -0.58
N THR A 109 -5.38 8.95 -1.12
CA THR A 109 -6.45 9.00 -2.12
C THR A 109 -5.94 9.71 -3.37
N TRP A 110 -6.42 9.28 -4.53
CA TRP A 110 -6.20 9.98 -5.79
C TRP A 110 -7.41 9.81 -6.70
N GLN A 111 -7.70 10.82 -7.53
CA GLN A 111 -8.68 10.74 -8.60
C GLN A 111 -8.19 11.43 -9.88
N GLN A 112 -8.54 10.84 -11.02
CA GLN A 112 -8.26 11.32 -12.37
C GLN A 112 -8.71 12.77 -12.56
N GLU A 113 -9.89 13.13 -12.04
CA GLU A 113 -10.43 14.48 -12.13
C GLU A 113 -9.49 15.47 -11.43
N ASN A 114 -8.80 16.26 -12.24
CA ASN A 114 -7.77 17.23 -11.86
C ASN A 114 -6.58 16.64 -11.10
N GLY A 115 -6.37 15.32 -11.11
CA GLY A 115 -5.29 14.67 -10.36
C GLY A 115 -5.36 15.01 -8.86
N THR A 116 -6.56 15.06 -8.29
CA THR A 116 -6.76 15.46 -6.89
C THR A 116 -6.35 14.35 -5.96
N TRP A 117 -5.54 14.67 -4.96
CA TRP A 117 -5.00 13.70 -4.02
C TRP A 117 -5.02 14.20 -2.58
N ALA A 118 -4.96 13.25 -1.65
CA ALA A 118 -4.81 13.54 -0.23
C ALA A 118 -4.06 12.43 0.49
N ILE A 119 -3.37 12.80 1.57
CA ILE A 119 -2.69 11.89 2.49
C ILE A 119 -3.31 12.11 3.87
N TYR A 120 -3.69 11.01 4.51
CA TYR A 120 -4.25 10.94 5.83
C TYR A 120 -3.33 10.13 6.74
N ALA A 121 -3.21 10.54 7.99
CA ALA A 121 -2.55 9.77 9.03
C ALA A 121 -3.34 9.87 10.33
N ASP A 122 -3.60 8.72 10.94
CA ASP A 122 -4.37 8.54 12.17
C ASP A 122 -5.74 9.24 12.09
N GLY A 123 -6.45 8.96 10.99
CA GLY A 123 -7.80 9.46 10.72
C GLY A 123 -7.87 10.93 10.27
N LYS A 124 -6.75 11.67 10.31
CA LYS A 124 -6.70 13.10 9.99
C LYS A 124 -6.04 13.34 8.65
N ARG A 125 -6.60 14.26 7.85
CA ARG A 125 -5.97 14.72 6.61
C ARG A 125 -4.71 15.53 6.93
N ARG A 126 -3.56 15.09 6.43
CA ARG A 126 -2.25 15.74 6.63
C ARG A 126 -1.87 16.60 5.43
N ALA A 127 -2.25 16.16 4.23
CA ALA A 127 -1.96 16.87 3.00
C ALA A 127 -3.06 16.65 1.96
N SER A 128 -3.21 17.61 1.05
CA SER A 128 -4.02 17.46 -0.16
C SER A 128 -3.67 18.54 -1.16
N ALA A 129 -3.74 18.21 -2.44
CA ALA A 129 -3.68 19.18 -3.53
C ALA A 129 -4.34 18.58 -4.78
N SER A 130 -4.22 19.30 -5.90
CA SER A 130 -4.58 18.85 -7.23
C SER A 130 -3.39 19.00 -8.17
N GLY A 131 -3.52 18.49 -9.39
CA GLY A 131 -2.48 18.54 -10.43
C GLY A 131 -1.49 17.38 -10.39
N LEU A 132 -1.73 16.33 -9.59
CA LEU A 132 -0.93 15.10 -9.62
C LEU A 132 -1.42 14.17 -10.72
N CYS A 133 -1.31 14.61 -11.97
CA CYS A 133 -1.73 13.84 -13.14
C CYS A 133 -0.71 14.02 -14.27
N SER A 134 -0.74 13.11 -15.24
CA SER A 134 -0.02 13.29 -16.50
C SER A 134 -0.38 14.64 -17.12
N VAL A 135 0.60 15.30 -17.75
CA VAL A 135 0.40 16.56 -18.47
C VAL A 135 0.66 16.32 -19.96
N GLY A 136 -0.20 16.86 -20.83
CA GLY A 136 -0.03 16.78 -22.28
C GLY A 136 -1.23 16.17 -23.02
N PRO A 137 -1.09 15.82 -24.31
CA PRO A 137 -2.18 15.34 -25.18
C PRO A 137 -2.93 14.10 -24.66
N SER A 138 -2.34 13.40 -23.70
CA SER A 138 -2.82 12.17 -23.10
C SER A 138 -3.35 12.36 -21.67
N ALA A 139 -3.67 13.59 -21.24
CA ALA A 139 -4.10 13.92 -19.88
C ALA A 139 -5.61 14.26 -19.78
N PRO A 140 -6.30 13.94 -18.66
CA PRO A 140 -5.89 13.08 -17.55
C PRO A 140 -6.30 11.60 -17.79
N GLN A 141 -5.42 10.66 -17.46
CA GLN A 141 -5.65 9.22 -17.56
C GLN A 141 -5.87 8.59 -16.18
N ALA A 142 -6.77 7.60 -16.11
CA ALA A 142 -6.88 6.70 -14.98
C ALA A 142 -5.56 5.96 -14.73
N ILE A 143 -5.30 5.54 -13.48
CA ILE A 143 -4.25 4.55 -13.20
C ILE A 143 -4.60 3.28 -13.99
N LEU A 144 -3.66 2.79 -14.78
CA LEU A 144 -3.86 1.68 -15.69
C LEU A 144 -4.07 0.36 -14.92
N GLY A 145 -4.92 -0.51 -15.46
CA GLY A 145 -5.19 -1.82 -14.89
C GLY A 145 -4.13 -2.88 -15.24
N HIS A 146 -4.34 -4.09 -14.73
CA HIS A 146 -3.58 -5.30 -15.04
C HIS A 146 -2.09 -5.22 -14.71
N GLY A 147 -1.75 -4.46 -13.67
CA GLY A 147 -0.39 -4.29 -13.18
C GLY A 147 0.00 -5.26 -12.06
N THR A 148 1.23 -5.11 -11.59
CA THR A 148 1.79 -5.81 -10.44
C THR A 148 1.94 -4.84 -9.28
N PHE A 149 1.29 -5.15 -8.16
CA PHE A 149 1.38 -4.39 -6.92
C PHE A 149 2.33 -5.08 -5.93
N ILE A 150 3.37 -4.37 -5.53
CA ILE A 150 4.42 -4.80 -4.62
C ILE A 150 4.43 -3.92 -3.37
N ILE A 151 4.54 -4.53 -2.20
CA ILE A 151 4.79 -3.84 -0.92
C ILE A 151 6.27 -4.01 -0.57
N GLY A 152 6.89 -2.92 -0.14
CA GLY A 152 8.24 -2.89 0.41
C GLY A 152 9.37 -2.62 -0.56
N GLN A 153 9.09 -2.52 -1.87
CA GLN A 153 10.10 -2.34 -2.92
C GLN A 153 9.65 -1.36 -3.99
N ASP A 154 10.62 -0.68 -4.58
CA ASP A 154 10.46 0.10 -5.81
C ASP A 154 10.64 -0.78 -7.05
N GLN A 155 9.74 -0.69 -8.01
CA GLN A 155 9.77 -1.49 -9.24
C GLN A 155 10.50 -0.75 -10.36
N ASP A 156 11.77 -1.11 -10.62
CA ASP A 156 12.50 -0.68 -11.82
C ASP A 156 12.12 -1.50 -13.09
N SER A 157 11.32 -2.55 -12.89
CA SER A 157 10.72 -3.38 -13.93
C SER A 157 9.44 -4.00 -13.38
N LEU A 158 8.54 -4.47 -14.25
CA LEU A 158 7.29 -5.10 -13.82
C LEU A 158 7.56 -6.28 -12.88
N GLY A 159 7.29 -6.10 -11.58
CA GLY A 159 7.47 -7.11 -10.54
C GLY A 159 8.92 -7.41 -10.13
N GLY A 160 9.90 -6.57 -10.44
CA GLY A 160 11.31 -6.87 -10.13
C GLY A 160 12.31 -5.72 -10.28
N THR A 161 13.60 -6.09 -10.36
CA THR A 161 14.76 -5.18 -10.41
C THR A 161 14.81 -4.27 -9.18
N PHE A 162 14.56 -4.86 -8.02
CA PHE A 162 14.55 -4.16 -6.74
C PHE A 162 15.95 -3.73 -6.34
N ARG A 163 16.05 -2.65 -5.57
CA ARG A 163 17.31 -2.16 -5.01
C ARG A 163 17.15 -1.96 -3.51
N ALA A 164 18.07 -2.53 -2.74
CA ALA A 164 18.01 -2.46 -1.28
C ALA A 164 17.88 -1.02 -0.78
N LYS A 165 18.59 -0.06 -1.39
CA LYS A 165 18.54 1.37 -1.03
C LYS A 165 17.16 2.03 -1.15
N GLU A 166 16.24 1.47 -1.93
CA GLU A 166 14.88 2.00 -2.14
C GLU A 166 13.80 1.17 -1.41
N SER A 167 14.22 0.10 -0.74
CA SER A 167 13.32 -0.78 0.00
C SER A 167 12.84 -0.15 1.31
N PHE A 168 11.62 -0.48 1.71
CA PHE A 168 11.06 -0.07 3.00
C PHE A 168 11.51 -0.99 4.14
N SER A 169 11.90 -0.36 5.25
CA SER A 169 12.19 -1.02 6.52
C SER A 169 11.11 -0.60 7.54
N GLY A 170 10.47 -1.59 8.14
CA GLY A 170 9.38 -1.45 9.09
C GLY A 170 8.36 -2.58 8.93
N ASN A 171 7.16 -2.34 9.47
CA ASN A 171 6.05 -3.28 9.39
C ASN A 171 4.85 -2.67 8.67
N VAL A 172 4.17 -3.45 7.82
CA VAL A 172 2.91 -3.05 7.14
C VAL A 172 1.85 -4.12 7.42
N THR A 173 0.64 -3.72 7.83
CA THR A 173 -0.50 -4.64 7.95
C THR A 173 -1.80 -3.97 7.51
N ASP A 174 -2.85 -4.78 7.28
CA ASP A 174 -4.20 -4.32 6.98
C ASP A 174 -4.26 -3.35 5.79
N LEU A 175 -3.46 -3.64 4.75
CA LEU A 175 -3.55 -2.92 3.48
C LEU A 175 -4.92 -3.16 2.85
N HIS A 176 -5.63 -2.09 2.55
CA HIS A 176 -6.94 -2.09 1.90
C HIS A 176 -6.94 -1.11 0.74
N ILE A 177 -7.55 -1.49 -0.39
CA ILE A 177 -7.57 -0.68 -1.62
C ILE A 177 -9.01 -0.60 -2.14
N TRP A 178 -9.48 0.61 -2.44
CA TRP A 178 -10.79 0.89 -3.01
C TRP A 178 -10.65 1.59 -4.35
N GLN A 179 -11.54 1.30 -5.30
CA GLN A 179 -11.60 1.93 -6.63
C GLN A 179 -12.37 3.27 -6.63
N ARG A 180 -12.32 3.97 -5.50
CA ARG A 180 -13.00 5.24 -5.29
C ARG A 180 -12.27 6.03 -4.22
N VAL A 181 -12.50 7.34 -4.20
CA VAL A 181 -12.08 8.19 -3.08
C VAL A 181 -13.00 7.92 -1.89
N LEU A 182 -12.41 7.60 -0.74
CA LEU A 182 -13.11 7.58 0.54
C LEU A 182 -13.15 9.00 1.11
N GLY A 183 -14.32 9.42 1.61
CA GLY A 183 -14.44 10.68 2.34
C GLY A 183 -13.78 10.61 3.73
N ALA A 184 -13.51 11.76 4.34
CA ALA A 184 -12.85 11.83 5.66
C ALA A 184 -13.55 10.98 6.74
N GLN A 185 -14.89 11.00 6.80
CA GLN A 185 -15.67 10.17 7.73
C GLN A 185 -15.56 8.67 7.45
N GLN A 186 -15.36 8.27 6.19
CA GLN A 186 -15.14 6.87 5.84
C GLN A 186 -13.72 6.46 6.24
N ILE A 187 -12.73 7.33 6.03
CA ILE A 187 -11.32 7.13 6.41
C ILE A 187 -11.19 6.96 7.93
N GLU A 188 -11.88 7.78 8.71
CA GLU A 188 -11.92 7.66 10.17
C GLU A 188 -12.54 6.32 10.62
N LYS A 189 -13.51 5.78 9.89
CA LYS A 189 -14.16 4.49 10.20
C LYS A 189 -13.35 3.27 9.79
N VAL A 190 -12.52 3.38 8.75
CA VAL A 190 -11.63 2.27 8.32
C VAL A 190 -10.36 2.21 9.14
N GLN A 191 -10.05 3.24 9.93
CA GLN A 191 -9.04 3.15 10.98
C GLN A 191 -9.57 2.18 12.06
N PRO A 192 -9.00 0.98 12.21
CA PRO A 192 -9.25 0.14 13.37
C PRO A 192 -8.88 0.93 14.62
N THR A 193 -9.74 0.87 15.64
CA THR A 193 -9.58 1.61 16.88
C THR A 193 -8.18 1.47 17.50
N PRO A 194 -7.47 2.56 17.83
CA PRO A 194 -6.19 2.49 18.52
C PRO A 194 -6.41 2.37 20.03
N ALA A 195 -6.18 1.18 20.60
CA ALA A 195 -5.76 1.00 22.00
C ALA A 195 -5.39 -0.48 22.28
N GLY A 196 -4.09 -0.76 22.37
CA GLY A 196 -3.57 -1.81 23.27
C GLY A 196 -3.52 -3.26 22.79
N HIS A 197 -4.12 -3.64 21.66
CA HIS A 197 -4.11 -5.05 21.24
C HIS A 197 -3.92 -5.25 19.73
N ILE A 198 -2.74 -4.87 19.21
CA ILE A 198 -2.12 -5.71 18.18
C ILE A 198 -1.13 -6.62 18.94
N PRO A 199 -1.55 -7.79 19.49
CA PRO A 199 -0.66 -8.75 20.13
C PRO A 199 0.65 -8.91 19.38
N ARG A 200 1.73 -8.73 20.13
CA ARG A 200 3.12 -8.91 19.69
C ARG A 200 3.39 -10.31 19.14
N PHE A 201 2.48 -11.26 19.38
CA PHE A 201 2.41 -12.57 18.77
C PHE A 201 0.92 -12.93 18.60
N TRP A 202 0.40 -12.87 17.38
CA TRP A 202 -0.94 -13.38 17.08
C TRP A 202 -0.85 -14.83 16.63
N ASP A 203 -1.56 -15.68 17.36
CA ASP A 203 -1.58 -17.13 17.24
C ASP A 203 -1.99 -17.59 15.83
N ALA A 204 -1.16 -18.40 15.19
CA ALA A 204 -1.31 -18.85 13.80
C ALA A 204 -2.49 -19.82 13.61
N GLU A 205 -3.15 -20.26 14.68
CA GLU A 205 -4.15 -21.33 14.65
C GLU A 205 -5.60 -20.84 14.64
N LEU A 206 -5.93 -19.65 15.17
CA LEU A 206 -7.31 -19.17 15.29
C LEU A 206 -7.89 -18.56 13.99
N TRP A 207 -7.09 -18.35 12.94
CA TRP A 207 -7.54 -17.84 11.63
C TRP A 207 -7.33 -18.82 10.46
N ARG A 208 -7.14 -20.12 10.75
CA ARG A 208 -7.10 -21.15 9.69
C ARG A 208 -8.42 -21.29 8.90
N ALA A 209 -9.49 -20.60 9.30
CA ALA A 209 -10.84 -20.82 8.77
C ALA A 209 -11.40 -19.78 7.77
N SER A 210 -10.78 -18.60 7.55
CA SER A 210 -11.36 -17.64 6.58
C SER A 210 -10.34 -16.79 5.79
N GLN A 211 -10.14 -17.15 4.52
CA GLN A 211 -9.89 -16.20 3.42
C GLN A 211 -8.51 -15.52 3.26
N ALA A 212 -7.38 -16.22 3.42
CA ALA A 212 -6.14 -15.79 2.75
C ALA A 212 -5.98 -16.48 1.38
N ARG A 213 -6.51 -15.87 0.32
CA ARG A 213 -6.37 -16.35 -1.06
C ARG A 213 -5.65 -15.39 -2.01
N HIS A 214 -5.24 -14.20 -1.56
CA HIS A 214 -4.87 -13.07 -2.44
C HIS A 214 -3.48 -12.47 -2.24
N LEU A 215 -2.55 -13.11 -1.51
CA LEU A 215 -1.18 -12.60 -1.32
C LEU A 215 -0.11 -13.67 -1.43
N GLN A 216 1.06 -13.26 -1.92
CA GLN A 216 2.28 -14.07 -1.92
C GLN A 216 3.43 -13.28 -1.30
N ALA A 217 3.97 -13.79 -0.19
CA ALA A 217 5.21 -13.29 0.40
C ALA A 217 6.41 -14.03 -0.19
N HIS A 218 7.49 -13.30 -0.49
CA HIS A 218 8.73 -13.85 -1.01
C HIS A 218 9.88 -13.60 -0.02
N TRP A 219 10.59 -14.67 0.37
CA TRP A 219 11.75 -14.63 1.26
C TRP A 219 12.83 -15.63 0.78
N PRO A 220 14.12 -15.25 0.77
CA PRO A 220 15.20 -16.20 0.46
C PRO A 220 15.45 -17.16 1.64
N VAL A 221 15.39 -18.48 1.38
CA VAL A 221 15.83 -19.49 2.35
C VAL A 221 17.36 -19.61 2.27
N GLY A 222 18.03 -19.68 3.42
CA GLY A 222 19.47 -19.94 3.49
C GLY A 222 19.83 -21.24 2.77
N HIS A 223 20.81 -21.14 1.87
CA HIS A 223 21.40 -22.21 1.05
C HIS A 223 20.42 -23.16 0.33
N GLY A 224 20.20 -22.89 -0.96
CA GLY A 224 20.01 -23.93 -1.97
C GLY A 224 18.60 -24.26 -2.44
N GLU A 225 17.54 -23.93 -1.70
CA GLU A 225 16.16 -24.24 -2.13
C GLU A 225 15.18 -23.07 -1.96
N ARG A 226 14.59 -22.63 -3.08
CA ARG A 226 13.53 -21.61 -3.15
C ARG A 226 12.20 -22.25 -2.73
N GLN A 227 11.78 -22.13 -1.48
CA GLN A 227 10.42 -22.51 -1.09
C GLN A 227 9.44 -21.36 -1.32
N GLU A 228 8.67 -21.44 -2.41
CA GLU A 228 7.42 -20.68 -2.54
C GLU A 228 6.38 -21.26 -1.58
N ARG A 229 6.02 -20.55 -0.50
CA ARG A 229 4.80 -20.88 0.24
C ARG A 229 3.59 -20.40 -0.55
N ARG A 230 3.20 -21.19 -1.54
CA ARG A 230 2.01 -20.99 -2.36
C ARG A 230 0.80 -21.52 -1.58
N VAL A 231 0.01 -20.63 -0.98
CA VAL A 231 -1.35 -21.01 -0.56
C VAL A 231 -2.15 -21.27 -1.84
N LYS A 232 -2.77 -22.45 -1.97
CA LYS A 232 -3.47 -22.90 -3.20
C LYS A 232 -4.36 -21.78 -3.76
N LEU A 233 -4.04 -21.36 -4.99
CA LEU A 233 -4.63 -20.22 -5.69
C LEU A 233 -5.90 -20.64 -6.42
N GLN A 234 -7.02 -19.96 -6.15
CA GLN A 234 -8.07 -19.75 -7.14
C GLN A 234 -7.90 -18.30 -7.62
N THR A 235 -7.71 -18.11 -8.92
CA THR A 235 -7.73 -16.80 -9.58
C THR A 235 -9.13 -16.21 -9.42
N GLY A 236 -9.32 -15.37 -8.40
CA GLY A 236 -10.52 -14.54 -8.23
C GLY A 236 -10.16 -13.09 -8.53
N SER A 237 -11.00 -12.41 -9.30
CA SER A 237 -10.95 -10.95 -9.39
C SER A 237 -11.11 -10.37 -7.98
N CYS A 238 -10.32 -9.36 -7.62
CA CYS A 238 -10.58 -8.54 -6.43
C CYS A 238 -11.87 -7.73 -6.53
N VAL A 239 -12.52 -7.76 -7.69
CA VAL A 239 -13.64 -6.93 -8.08
C VAL A 239 -14.89 -7.79 -8.22
N GLN A 240 -15.59 -8.06 -7.12
CA GLN A 240 -17.03 -8.28 -7.16
C GLN A 240 -17.75 -6.98 -6.80
N ASN A 241 -17.81 -6.07 -7.78
CA ASN A 241 -18.88 -5.09 -7.84
C ASN A 241 -20.22 -5.84 -7.99
N LYS A 242 -20.96 -5.99 -6.90
CA LYS A 242 -22.43 -6.05 -6.94
C LYS A 242 -23.00 -5.11 -5.88
N ILE A 243 -23.20 -3.86 -6.29
CA ILE A 243 -24.22 -3.01 -5.71
C ILE A 243 -25.56 -3.58 -6.17
N GLN A 244 -26.39 -4.07 -5.25
CA GLN A 244 -27.84 -4.01 -5.43
C GLN A 244 -28.36 -2.95 -4.47
N LEU A 245 -29.07 -1.97 -5.04
CA LEU A 245 -29.87 -0.97 -4.34
C LEU A 245 -30.95 -1.65 -3.49
#